data_AF-A0A4V3AUU8-F1
#
_entry.id   AF-A0A4V3AUU8-F1
#
_cell.length_a   1.000
_cell.length_b   1.000
_cell.length_c   1.000
_cell.angle_alpha   90.00
_cell.angle_beta   90.00
_cell.angle_gamma   90.00
#
_symmetry.space_group_name_H-M   'P 1'
#
loop_
_entity.id
_entity.type
_entity.pdbx_description
1 polymer ?
#
loop_
_entity_poly.entity_id
_entity_poly.type
_entity_poly.pdbx_seq_one_letter_code
_entity_poly.pdbx_strand_id
1 'polypeptide(L)'
;MFEIEKLIHFLPSPKSKSELGKFGTAFAREVEVVAYTSFGDLFMRDKQTNQIALALLVPFKVIPLNAFSMQALIDLFSGNPNAAFETLHFERAVELQSKLGLLGPEEVYIPHPYPIWGGDNSIESYKKGNVWIHVQLVTD
;
A
#
# COMPACT_ATOMS: atom_id res chain seq x y z
N MET A 1 -13.94 -2.43 -16.93
CA MET A 1 -12.83 -3.27 -16.44
C MET A 1 -11.94 -2.35 -15.62
N PHE A 2 -11.85 -2.57 -14.32
CA PHE A 2 -10.97 -1.77 -13.47
C PHE A 2 -9.60 -2.44 -13.50
N GLU A 3 -8.57 -1.68 -13.84
CA GLU A 3 -7.21 -2.21 -14.04
C GLU A 3 -6.51 -2.29 -12.68
N ILE A 4 -5.92 -3.44 -12.37
CA ILE A 4 -5.16 -3.67 -11.13
C ILE A 4 -4.05 -2.65 -10.93
N GLU A 5 -3.47 -2.15 -12.03
CA GLU A 5 -2.49 -1.07 -12.03
C GLU A 5 -3.01 0.21 -11.37
N LYS A 6 -4.34 0.44 -11.32
CA LYS A 6 -4.95 1.59 -10.64
C LYS A 6 -5.04 1.42 -9.12
N LEU A 7 -4.76 0.22 -8.60
CA LEU A 7 -4.70 -0.07 -7.18
C LEU A 7 -3.27 -0.08 -6.62
N ILE A 8 -2.27 -0.05 -7.51
CA ILE A 8 -0.84 -0.03 -7.17
C ILE A 8 -0.28 1.30 -7.65
N HIS A 9 0.07 2.16 -6.70
CA HIS A 9 0.58 3.50 -6.97
C HIS A 9 2.10 3.48 -6.95
N PHE A 10 2.70 3.46 -8.13
CA PHE A 10 4.16 3.44 -8.30
C PHE A 10 4.77 4.79 -7.93
N LEU A 11 5.88 4.76 -7.22
CA LEU A 11 6.61 5.98 -6.90
C LEU A 11 7.46 6.44 -8.09
N PRO A 12 7.53 7.75 -8.36
CA PRO A 12 8.44 8.28 -9.39
C PRO A 12 9.91 8.03 -9.04
N SER A 13 10.23 7.95 -7.75
CA SER A 13 11.53 7.55 -7.23
C SER A 13 11.34 6.69 -5.98
N PRO A 14 12.07 5.57 -5.81
CA PRO A 14 11.99 4.77 -4.59
C PRO A 14 12.34 5.58 -3.34
N LYS A 15 11.63 5.33 -2.23
CA LYS A 15 11.97 5.89 -0.93
C LYS A 15 12.81 4.91 -0.13
N SER A 16 14.00 5.33 0.28
CA SER A 16 14.89 4.53 1.13
C SER A 16 14.30 4.32 2.53
N LYS A 17 14.70 3.25 3.22
CA LYS A 17 14.25 3.03 4.61
C LYS A 17 14.57 4.19 5.56
N SER A 18 15.64 4.94 5.33
CA SER A 18 15.98 6.13 6.15
C SER A 18 14.95 7.25 6.02
N GLU A 19 14.24 7.34 4.89
CA GLU A 19 13.16 8.31 4.70
C GLU A 19 11.85 7.88 5.39
N LEU A 20 11.76 6.64 5.89
CA LEU A 20 10.57 6.10 6.55
C LEU A 20 10.58 6.31 8.07
N GLY A 21 11.58 7.04 8.62
CA GLY A 21 11.68 7.29 10.06
C GLY A 21 11.76 5.99 10.89
N LYS A 22 10.99 5.91 11.98
CA LYS A 22 10.95 4.74 12.87
C LYS A 22 10.59 3.46 12.13
N PHE A 23 9.62 3.50 11.21
CA PHE A 23 9.21 2.35 10.43
C PHE A 23 10.39 1.72 9.68
N GLY A 24 11.27 2.54 9.12
CA GLY A 24 12.48 2.07 8.43
C GLY A 24 13.42 1.27 9.31
N THR A 25 13.43 1.53 10.63
CA THR A 25 14.28 0.82 11.59
C THR A 25 13.83 -0.62 11.86
N ALA A 26 12.58 -0.97 11.52
CA ALA A 26 12.07 -2.34 11.64
C ALA A 26 12.75 -3.32 10.66
N PHE A 27 13.46 -2.79 9.65
CA PHE A 27 14.09 -3.58 8.60
C PHE A 27 15.61 -3.66 8.77
N ALA A 28 16.09 -4.85 9.14
CA ALA A 28 17.52 -5.13 9.23
C ALA A 28 18.25 -4.99 7.88
N ARG A 29 17.56 -5.28 6.78
CA ARG A 29 18.11 -5.20 5.41
C ARG A 29 18.00 -3.80 4.83
N GLU A 30 18.77 -3.55 3.78
CA GLU A 30 18.59 -2.36 2.94
C GLU A 30 17.39 -2.55 2.03
N VAL A 31 16.33 -1.80 2.31
CA VAL A 31 15.06 -1.84 1.57
C VAL A 31 14.67 -0.45 1.11
N GLU A 32 13.86 -0.40 0.07
CA GLU A 32 13.23 0.82 -0.42
C GLU A 32 11.77 0.58 -0.82
N VAL A 33 10.91 1.55 -0.58
CA VAL A 33 9.53 1.53 -1.04
C VAL A 33 9.51 1.89 -2.51
N VAL A 34 8.84 1.09 -3.32
CA VAL A 34 8.73 1.27 -4.78
C VAL A 34 7.31 1.59 -5.25
N ALA A 35 6.31 1.20 -4.45
CA ALA A 35 4.90 1.48 -4.70
C ALA A 35 4.10 1.38 -3.39
N TYR A 36 2.83 1.76 -3.42
CA TYR A 36 1.88 1.59 -2.32
C TYR A 36 0.49 1.20 -2.85
N THR A 37 -0.34 0.60 -2.00
CA THR A 37 -1.74 0.30 -2.33
C THR A 37 -2.62 1.53 -2.17
N SER A 38 -3.83 1.51 -2.73
CA SER A 38 -4.84 2.56 -2.50
C SER A 38 -5.22 2.78 -1.02
N PHE A 39 -4.77 1.91 -0.11
CA PHE A 39 -5.03 1.97 1.33
C PHE A 39 -3.77 2.23 2.17
N GLY A 40 -2.62 2.44 1.53
CA GLY A 40 -1.38 2.84 2.20
C GLY A 40 -0.42 1.71 2.59
N ASP A 41 -0.74 0.45 2.30
CA ASP A 41 0.23 -0.64 2.46
C ASP A 41 1.36 -0.49 1.44
N LEU A 42 2.58 -0.89 1.81
CA LEU A 42 3.78 -0.55 1.07
C LEU A 42 4.37 -1.75 0.32
N PHE A 43 4.70 -1.57 -0.95
CA PHE A 43 5.54 -2.50 -1.68
C PHE A 43 7.00 -2.12 -1.50
N MET A 44 7.75 -3.00 -0.84
CA MET A 44 9.16 -2.77 -0.53
C MET A 44 10.07 -3.72 -1.27
N ARG A 45 11.11 -3.18 -1.91
CA ARG A 45 12.16 -3.92 -2.59
C ARG A 45 13.38 -4.09 -1.70
N ASP A 46 13.84 -5.32 -1.53
CA ASP A 46 15.17 -5.63 -0.99
C ASP A 46 16.23 -5.24 -2.03
N LYS A 47 17.16 -4.36 -1.67
CA LYS A 47 18.16 -3.83 -2.61
C LYS A 47 19.24 -4.83 -2.99
N GLN A 48 19.38 -5.93 -2.25
CA GLN A 48 20.34 -6.99 -2.57
C GLN A 48 19.74 -8.02 -3.51
N THR A 49 18.49 -8.42 -3.28
CA THR A 49 17.85 -9.51 -4.04
C THR A 49 16.89 -9.03 -5.13
N ASN A 50 16.51 -7.75 -5.11
CA ASN A 50 15.39 -7.16 -5.86
C ASN A 50 14.02 -7.75 -5.54
N GLN A 51 13.90 -8.66 -4.56
CA GLN A 51 12.62 -9.22 -4.19
C GLN A 51 11.71 -8.14 -3.61
N ILE A 52 10.45 -8.11 -4.05
CA ILE A 52 9.42 -7.23 -3.54
C ILE A 52 8.63 -7.97 -2.45
N ALA A 53 8.36 -7.29 -1.35
CA ALA A 53 7.44 -7.72 -0.30
C ALA A 53 6.31 -6.69 -0.16
N LEU A 54 5.14 -7.13 0.26
CA LEU A 54 4.05 -6.27 0.71
C LEU A 54 4.11 -6.12 2.23
N ALA A 55 4.32 -4.90 2.70
CA ALA A 55 4.22 -4.54 4.10
C ALA A 55 2.81 -4.01 4.38
N LEU A 56 1.98 -4.86 4.99
CA LEU A 56 0.71 -4.48 5.59
C LEU A 56 1.00 -3.67 6.85
N LEU A 57 0.35 -2.52 7.01
CA LEU A 57 0.64 -1.62 8.13
C LEU A 57 -0.23 -1.90 9.36
N VAL A 58 -1.49 -2.31 9.15
CA VAL A 58 -2.46 -2.51 10.25
C VAL A 58 -3.29 -3.79 10.01
N PRO A 59 -2.99 -4.91 10.69
CA PRO A 59 -1.84 -5.13 11.57
C PRO A 59 -0.52 -5.23 10.79
N PHE A 60 0.59 -4.89 11.44
CA PHE A 60 1.91 -4.94 10.81
C PHE A 60 2.29 -6.37 10.41
N LYS A 61 2.48 -6.60 9.12
CA LYS A 61 2.92 -7.89 8.56
C LYS A 61 3.66 -7.67 7.25
N VAL A 62 4.77 -8.37 7.07
CA VAL A 62 5.54 -8.35 5.82
C VAL A 62 5.34 -9.67 5.09
N ILE A 63 4.85 -9.60 3.86
CA ILE A 63 4.55 -10.76 3.01
C ILE A 63 5.53 -10.73 1.83
N PRO A 64 6.52 -11.64 1.77
CA PRO A 64 7.39 -11.72 0.61
C PRO A 64 6.56 -12.14 -0.61
N LEU A 65 6.74 -11.44 -1.73
CA LEU A 65 6.09 -11.76 -2.99
C LEU A 65 7.09 -12.46 -3.91
N ASN A 66 6.57 -13.26 -4.84
CA ASN A 66 7.36 -13.82 -5.93
C ASN A 66 7.45 -12.81 -7.10
N ALA A 67 7.91 -11.60 -6.80
CA ALA A 67 8.05 -10.49 -7.75
C ALA A 67 9.40 -9.81 -7.55
N PHE A 68 10.14 -9.58 -8.63
CA PHE A 68 11.50 -9.03 -8.63
C PHE A 68 11.65 -7.76 -9.50
N SER A 69 10.53 -7.27 -10.02
CA SER A 69 10.43 -6.06 -10.83
C SER A 69 9.01 -5.50 -10.72
N MET A 70 8.82 -4.24 -11.12
CA MET A 70 7.49 -3.63 -11.16
C MET A 70 6.55 -4.37 -12.13
N GLN A 71 7.06 -4.83 -13.27
CA GLN A 71 6.27 -5.63 -14.20
C GLN A 71 5.85 -6.96 -13.57
N ALA A 72 6.77 -7.67 -12.92
CA ALA A 72 6.45 -8.92 -12.24
C ALA A 72 5.41 -8.74 -11.12
N LEU A 73 5.39 -7.57 -10.48
CA LEU A 73 4.37 -7.22 -9.50
C LEU A 73 2.98 -7.07 -10.14
N ILE A 74 2.90 -6.36 -11.26
CA ILE A 74 1.67 -6.20 -12.05
C ILE A 74 1.18 -7.56 -12.53
N ASP A 75 2.07 -8.38 -13.09
CA ASP A 75 1.75 -9.71 -13.61
C ASP A 75 1.25 -10.64 -12.50
N LEU A 76 1.84 -10.56 -11.30
CA LEU A 76 1.45 -11.35 -10.14
C LEU A 76 -0.01 -11.10 -9.74
N PHE A 77 -0.41 -9.83 -9.61
CA PHE A 77 -1.78 -9.50 -9.22
C PHE A 77 -2.77 -9.68 -10.39
N SER A 78 -2.34 -9.40 -11.62
CA SER A 78 -3.18 -9.60 -12.82
C SER A 78 -3.47 -11.08 -13.08
N GLY A 79 -2.49 -11.96 -12.83
CA GLY A 79 -2.62 -13.40 -12.94
C GLY A 79 -3.34 -14.06 -11.75
N ASN A 80 -3.58 -13.33 -10.66
CA ASN A 80 -4.30 -13.83 -9.49
C ASN A 80 -5.37 -12.82 -9.02
N PRO A 81 -6.52 -12.76 -9.72
CA PRO A 81 -7.59 -11.82 -9.40
C PRO A 81 -8.03 -11.91 -7.94
N ASN A 82 -8.17 -13.12 -7.38
CA ASN A 82 -8.58 -13.29 -5.97
C ASN A 82 -7.59 -12.65 -5.01
N ALA A 83 -6.29 -12.81 -5.24
CA ALA A 83 -5.28 -12.13 -4.43
C ALA A 83 -5.40 -10.60 -4.55
N ALA A 84 -5.68 -10.07 -5.74
CA ALA A 84 -5.94 -8.64 -5.91
C ALA A 84 -7.21 -8.18 -5.18
N PHE A 85 -8.30 -8.96 -5.24
CA PHE A 85 -9.56 -8.68 -4.54
C PHE A 85 -9.37 -8.61 -3.02
N GLU A 86 -8.71 -9.61 -2.45
CA GLU A 86 -8.53 -9.71 -1.00
C GLU A 86 -7.45 -8.76 -0.48
N THR A 87 -6.31 -8.69 -1.16
CA THR A 87 -5.12 -7.98 -0.69
C THR A 87 -5.15 -6.49 -1.01
N LEU A 88 -5.64 -6.11 -2.20
CA LEU A 88 -5.72 -4.72 -2.62
C LEU A 88 -7.09 -4.10 -2.33
N HIS A 89 -8.00 -4.88 -1.72
CA HIS A 89 -9.37 -4.49 -1.39
C HIS A 89 -10.11 -3.86 -2.58
N PHE A 90 -10.04 -4.53 -3.73
CA PHE A 90 -10.50 -4.01 -5.01
C PHE A 90 -11.92 -3.45 -4.98
N GLU A 91 -12.89 -4.21 -4.46
CA GLU A 91 -14.31 -3.78 -4.43
C GLU A 91 -14.48 -2.49 -3.63
N ARG A 92 -13.80 -2.41 -2.47
CA ARG A 92 -13.81 -1.24 -1.62
C ARG A 92 -13.15 -0.04 -2.31
N ALA A 93 -12.04 -0.25 -3.02
CA ALA A 93 -11.38 0.83 -3.76
C ALA A 93 -12.27 1.41 -4.87
N VAL A 94 -13.03 0.55 -5.57
CA VAL A 94 -13.99 0.97 -6.61
C VAL A 94 -15.12 1.81 -5.99
N GLU A 95 -15.66 1.37 -4.86
CA GLU A 95 -16.73 2.08 -4.16
C GLU A 95 -16.24 3.44 -3.62
N LEU A 96 -15.07 3.47 -2.99
CA LEU A 96 -14.44 4.69 -2.48
C LEU A 96 -14.07 5.66 -3.59
N GLN A 97 -13.58 5.19 -4.73
CA GLN A 97 -13.32 6.05 -5.87
C GLN A 97 -14.60 6.69 -6.40
N SER A 98 -15.71 5.96 -6.40
CA SER A 98 -17.01 6.49 -6.84
C SER A 98 -17.52 7.59 -5.89
N LYS A 99 -17.22 7.46 -4.59
CA LYS A 99 -17.63 8.42 -3.55
C LYS A 99 -16.69 9.62 -3.40
N LEU A 100 -15.39 9.38 -3.36
CA LEU A 100 -14.35 10.37 -2.99
C LEU A 100 -13.59 10.89 -4.21
N GLY A 101 -13.77 10.28 -5.38
CA GLY A 101 -13.04 10.56 -6.61
C GLY A 101 -11.66 9.88 -6.67
N LEU A 102 -10.99 9.99 -7.81
CA LEU A 102 -9.65 9.42 -8.05
C LEU A 102 -8.61 9.91 -7.05
N LEU A 103 -7.69 9.03 -6.63
CA LEU A 103 -6.52 9.39 -5.85
C LEU A 103 -5.53 10.20 -6.71
N GLY A 104 -5.02 11.29 -6.14
CA GLY A 104 -3.88 12.03 -6.67
C GLY A 104 -2.53 11.44 -6.23
N PRO A 105 -1.42 12.10 -6.59
CA PRO A 105 -0.09 11.69 -6.16
C PRO A 105 0.01 11.60 -4.63
N GLU A 106 0.52 10.48 -4.14
CA GLU A 106 0.72 10.20 -2.71
C GLU A 106 -0.58 10.17 -1.88
N GLU A 107 -1.75 10.15 -2.52
CA GLU A 107 -3.02 10.01 -1.83
C GLU A 107 -3.41 8.54 -1.64
N VAL A 108 -4.04 8.25 -0.51
CA VAL A 108 -4.64 6.96 -0.18
C VAL A 108 -5.99 7.16 0.50
N TYR A 109 -6.82 6.12 0.50
CA TYR A 109 -8.05 6.08 1.27
C TYR A 109 -7.78 5.56 2.68
N ILE A 110 -8.12 6.36 3.68
CA ILE A 110 -7.85 6.09 5.10
C ILE A 110 -9.17 6.11 5.87
N PRO A 111 -9.47 5.09 6.70
CA PRO A 111 -10.62 5.14 7.60
C PRO A 111 -10.39 6.18 8.70
N HIS A 112 -11.39 7.00 8.98
CA HIS A 112 -11.29 8.06 9.98
C HIS A 112 -12.52 8.11 10.91
N PRO A 113 -12.37 7.82 12.22
CA PRO A 113 -11.12 7.42 12.89
C PRO A 113 -10.67 6.02 12.44
N TYR A 114 -9.39 5.67 12.70
CA TYR A 114 -8.90 4.33 12.40
C TYR A 114 -9.63 3.26 13.25
N PRO A 115 -9.82 2.03 12.75
CA PRO A 115 -10.43 0.95 13.52
C PRO A 115 -9.69 0.66 14.83
N ILE A 116 -8.37 0.73 14.83
CA ILE A 116 -7.54 0.55 16.04
C ILE A 116 -7.79 1.62 17.11
N TRP A 117 -8.43 2.74 16.76
CA TRP A 117 -8.81 3.84 17.66
C TRP A 117 -10.32 4.00 17.78
N GLY A 118 -11.08 2.93 17.59
CA GLY A 118 -12.53 2.92 17.80
C GLY A 118 -13.37 3.39 16.62
N GLY A 119 -12.77 3.53 15.44
CA GLY A 119 -13.50 3.71 14.18
C GLY A 119 -13.94 2.40 13.54
N ASP A 120 -14.32 2.48 12.27
CA ASP A 120 -14.73 1.32 11.48
C ASP A 120 -14.21 1.41 10.03
N ASN A 121 -14.41 0.33 9.28
CA ASN A 121 -14.07 0.25 7.86
C ASN A 121 -15.31 0.45 6.96
N SER A 122 -16.35 1.14 7.44
CA SER A 122 -17.48 1.51 6.60
C SER A 122 -17.03 2.53 5.55
N ILE A 123 -17.60 2.48 4.36
CA ILE A 123 -17.26 3.39 3.25
C ILE A 123 -17.40 4.86 3.65
N GLU A 124 -18.24 5.15 4.64
CA GLU A 124 -18.58 6.51 5.05
C GLU A 124 -17.55 7.11 6.01
N SER A 125 -16.76 6.27 6.66
CA SER A 125 -15.67 6.70 7.54
C SER A 125 -14.41 7.10 6.76
N TYR A 126 -14.29 6.69 5.50
CA TYR A 126 -13.09 6.94 4.71
C TYR A 126 -12.96 8.39 4.24
N LYS A 127 -11.70 8.84 4.23
CA LYS A 127 -11.27 10.10 3.62
C LYS A 127 -10.03 9.85 2.78
N LYS A 128 -9.73 10.78 1.88
CA LYS A 128 -8.41 10.85 1.25
C LYS A 128 -7.41 11.45 2.22
N GLY A 129 -6.18 10.95 2.21
CA GLY A 129 -5.07 11.50 2.96
C GLY A 129 -3.73 11.14 2.32
N ASN A 130 -2.64 11.66 2.86
CA ASN A 130 -1.30 11.40 2.33
C ASN A 130 -0.73 10.07 2.88
N VAL A 131 -0.15 9.25 2.00
CA VAL A 131 0.40 7.93 2.35
C VAL A 131 1.53 8.01 3.37
N TRP A 132 2.37 9.03 3.33
CA TRP A 132 3.50 9.14 4.27
C TRP A 132 3.04 9.59 5.65
N ILE A 133 2.03 10.46 5.73
CA ILE A 133 1.38 10.78 7.00
C ILE A 133 0.68 9.54 7.57
N HIS A 134 -0.02 8.76 6.73
CA HIS A 134 -0.63 7.50 7.14
C HIS A 134 0.41 6.55 7.73
N VAL A 135 1.50 6.30 7.01
CA VAL A 135 2.62 5.44 7.47
C VAL A 135 3.13 5.92 8.82
N GLN A 136 3.43 7.21 8.97
CA GLN A 136 3.90 7.76 10.26
C GLN A 136 2.88 7.50 11.38
N LEU A 137 1.60 7.80 11.15
CA LEU A 137 0.54 7.66 12.16
C LEU A 137 0.35 6.21 12.66
N VAL A 138 0.49 5.22 11.78
CA VAL A 138 0.21 3.82 12.13
C VAL A 138 1.46 3.03 12.52
N THR A 139 2.65 3.64 12.44
CA THR A 139 3.93 3.00 12.76
C THR A 139 4.74 3.72 13.84
N ASP A 140 4.24 4.84 14.35
CA ASP A 140 4.84 5.60 15.46
C ASP A 140 4.66 4.98 16.84
#